data_AF-A0A7X3YS11-F1
#
_entry.id   AF-A0A7X3YS11-F1
#
_cell.length_a   1.000
_cell.length_b   1.000
_cell.length_c   1.000
_cell.angle_alpha   90.00
_cell.angle_beta   90.00
_cell.angle_gamma   90.00
#
_symmetry.space_group_name_H-M   'P 1'
#
loop_
_entity.id
_entity.type
_entity.pdbx_description
1 polymer ?
#
loop_
_entity_poly.entity_id
_entity_poly.type
_entity_poly.pdbx_seq_one_letter_code
_entity_poly.pdbx_strand_id
1 'polypeptide(L)'
;PPPPPPPPPPPPPPPLQANLGDGAPGPVAMGWGFKAVSTMDSMVGYRQGTLRWLGTAAARLEDGMVWLPCRLAVLSLGVMVGRPWWLLTTARREGAADLSPNASVSMAAYAHAVGVRLGGRNRYDRQERDKPLLGMGYPDPQPASVVAMVHLTRRGLLLWLALAGLLSC
;
A
#
# COMPACT_ATOMS: atom_id res chain seq x y z
N PRO A 1 -34.02 -69.90 -2.38
CA PRO A 1 -32.86 -69.13 -2.89
C PRO A 1 -32.38 -68.20 -1.76
N PRO A 2 -31.06 -68.08 -1.51
CA PRO A 2 -30.57 -67.17 -0.48
C PRO A 2 -30.89 -65.71 -0.87
N PRO A 3 -31.09 -64.82 0.13
CA PRO A 3 -31.36 -63.41 -0.11
C PRO A 3 -30.17 -62.76 -0.84
N PRO A 4 -30.42 -61.77 -1.71
CA PRO A 4 -29.36 -61.08 -2.43
C PRO A 4 -28.43 -60.36 -1.44
N PRO A 5 -27.12 -60.31 -1.72
CA PRO A 5 -26.18 -59.63 -0.85
C PRO A 5 -26.51 -58.14 -0.75
N PRO A 6 -26.22 -57.51 0.40
CA PRO A 6 -26.46 -56.08 0.58
C PRO A 6 -25.63 -55.27 -0.43
N PRO A 7 -26.14 -54.11 -0.87
CA PRO A 7 -25.41 -53.25 -1.78
C PRO A 7 -24.10 -52.76 -1.14
N PRO A 8 -23.04 -52.55 -1.94
CA PRO A 8 -21.77 -52.05 -1.44
C PRO A 8 -21.95 -50.65 -0.83
N PRO A 9 -21.14 -50.30 0.19
CA PRO A 9 -21.17 -48.97 0.78
C PRO A 9 -20.83 -47.90 -0.29
N PRO A 10 -21.40 -46.69 -0.16
CA PRO A 10 -21.08 -45.60 -1.08
C PRO A 10 -19.59 -45.27 -1.01
N PRO A 11 -18.98 -44.84 -2.13
CA PRO A 11 -17.59 -44.41 -2.13
C PRO A 11 -17.40 -43.23 -1.16
N PRO A 12 -16.22 -43.12 -0.54
CA PRO A 12 -15.92 -41.97 0.32
C PRO A 12 -16.05 -40.67 -0.49
N PRO A 13 -16.47 -39.56 0.15
CA PRO A 13 -16.51 -38.27 -0.52
C PRO A 13 -15.11 -37.93 -1.05
N PRO A 14 -15.00 -37.27 -2.22
CA PRO A 14 -13.71 -36.80 -2.70
C PRO A 14 -13.08 -35.91 -1.63
N PRO A 15 -11.74 -35.95 -1.45
CA PRO A 15 -11.08 -35.00 -0.56
C PRO A 15 -11.50 -33.59 -0.99
N LEU A 16 -11.88 -32.77 0.00
CA LEU A 16 -12.08 -31.34 -0.18
C LEU A 16 -10.84 -30.81 -0.91
N GLN A 17 -10.95 -30.55 -2.21
CA GLN A 17 -9.88 -29.94 -2.97
C GLN A 17 -9.69 -28.57 -2.36
N ALA A 18 -8.64 -28.43 -1.55
CA ALA A 18 -8.18 -27.17 -1.03
C ALA A 18 -7.64 -26.38 -2.23
N ASN A 19 -8.55 -25.67 -2.91
CA ASN A 19 -8.15 -24.67 -3.87
C ASN A 19 -7.46 -23.55 -3.08
N LEU A 20 -6.12 -23.55 -3.13
CA LEU A 20 -5.24 -22.43 -3.51
C LEU A 20 -3.80 -22.66 -3.00
N GLY A 21 -2.95 -23.23 -3.87
CA GLY A 21 -1.51 -22.93 -3.94
C GLY A 21 -0.57 -23.59 -2.94
N ASP A 22 -0.05 -24.77 -3.28
CA ASP A 22 0.95 -25.55 -2.53
C ASP A 22 2.37 -24.94 -2.47
N GLY A 23 2.52 -23.65 -2.20
CA GLY A 23 3.87 -23.11 -1.93
C GLY A 23 4.00 -21.59 -1.75
N ALA A 24 2.98 -20.80 -2.06
CA ALA A 24 3.01 -19.36 -1.82
C ALA A 24 2.31 -19.03 -0.49
N PRO A 25 2.88 -18.16 0.36
CA PRO A 25 2.19 -17.71 1.57
C PRO A 25 0.87 -17.04 1.18
N GLY A 26 -0.23 -17.47 1.79
CA GLY A 26 -1.55 -16.88 1.54
C GLY A 26 -1.63 -15.39 1.95
N PRO A 27 -2.71 -14.68 1.58
CA PRO A 27 -2.83 -13.23 1.78
C PRO A 27 -2.60 -12.77 3.23
N VAL A 28 -3.06 -13.57 4.19
CA VAL A 28 -2.87 -13.31 5.64
C VAL A 28 -1.40 -13.44 6.04
N ALA A 29 -0.70 -14.46 5.55
CA ALA A 29 0.72 -14.66 5.82
C ALA A 29 1.58 -13.56 5.19
N MET A 30 1.25 -13.11 3.97
CA MET A 30 1.88 -11.94 3.35
C MET A 30 1.65 -10.66 4.15
N GLY A 31 0.43 -10.45 4.66
CA GLY A 31 0.10 -9.31 5.52
C GLY A 31 0.91 -9.26 6.82
N TRP A 32 1.08 -10.41 7.47
CA TRP A 32 1.96 -10.54 8.65
C TRP A 32 3.43 -10.28 8.31
N GLY A 33 3.91 -10.79 7.18
CA GLY A 33 5.27 -10.53 6.70
C GLY A 33 5.52 -9.03 6.45
N PHE A 34 4.59 -8.35 5.79
CA PHE A 34 4.65 -6.90 5.61
C PHE A 34 4.68 -6.15 6.94
N LYS A 35 3.81 -6.54 7.89
CA LYS A 35 3.77 -5.89 9.21
C LYS A 35 5.08 -6.10 9.98
N ALA A 36 5.66 -7.29 9.92
CA ALA A 36 6.95 -7.59 10.56
C ALA A 36 8.07 -6.70 10.00
N VAL A 37 8.12 -6.51 8.68
CA VAL A 37 9.09 -5.62 8.03
C VAL A 37 8.89 -4.16 8.46
N SER A 38 7.66 -3.66 8.44
CA SER A 38 7.37 -2.27 8.85
C SER A 38 7.67 -2.02 10.33
N THR A 39 7.43 -3.02 11.19
CA THR A 39 7.85 -2.98 12.59
C THR A 39 9.37 -2.97 12.74
N MET A 40 10.09 -3.74 11.92
CA MET A 40 11.56 -3.76 11.91
C MET A 40 12.14 -2.40 11.50
N ASP A 41 11.58 -1.75 10.48
CA ASP A 41 11.99 -0.39 10.09
C ASP A 41 11.78 0.61 11.24
N SER A 42 10.62 0.55 11.91
CA SER A 42 10.29 1.44 13.01
C SER A 42 11.11 1.19 14.30
N MET A 43 11.48 -0.06 14.61
CA MET A 43 12.21 -0.43 15.84
C MET A 43 13.73 -0.31 15.69
N VAL A 44 14.27 -0.61 14.51
CA VAL A 44 15.71 -0.50 14.22
C VAL A 44 16.06 0.91 13.70
N GLY A 45 15.05 1.65 13.24
CA GLY A 45 15.13 3.00 12.71
C GLY A 45 15.40 4.08 13.74
N TYR A 46 16.57 4.05 14.37
CA TYR A 46 17.25 5.29 14.80
C TYR A 46 18.69 5.27 14.32
N ARG A 47 19.04 6.32 13.58
CA ARG A 47 20.30 6.51 12.81
C ARG A 47 21.56 6.68 13.69
N GLN A 48 21.56 6.22 14.94
CA GLN A 48 22.67 6.38 15.86
C GLN A 48 23.07 5.02 16.46
N GLY A 49 24.29 4.58 16.16
CA GLY A 49 24.89 3.38 16.75
C GLY A 49 25.37 2.32 15.73
N THR A 50 25.88 1.22 16.29
CA THR A 50 26.60 0.12 15.61
C THR A 50 25.75 -0.68 14.60
N LEU A 51 24.42 -0.48 14.59
CA LEU A 51 23.45 -1.21 13.74
C LEU A 51 22.92 -0.40 12.54
N ARG A 52 23.58 0.70 12.16
CA ARG A 52 23.18 1.56 11.04
C ARG A 52 22.95 0.78 9.73
N TRP A 53 23.78 -0.24 9.46
CA TRP A 53 23.66 -1.08 8.27
C TRP A 53 22.35 -1.89 8.27
N LEU A 54 21.92 -2.39 9.42
CA LEU A 54 20.68 -3.16 9.58
C LEU A 54 19.46 -2.25 9.38
N GLY A 55 19.47 -1.06 9.98
CA GLY A 55 18.41 -0.06 9.77
C GLY A 55 18.33 0.42 8.32
N THR A 56 19.46 0.55 7.63
CA THR A 56 19.48 0.95 6.20
C THR A 56 19.00 -0.18 5.29
N ALA A 57 19.28 -1.44 5.63
CA ALA A 57 18.78 -2.60 4.89
C ALA A 57 17.26 -2.78 5.07
N ALA A 58 16.75 -2.59 6.30
CA ALA A 58 15.31 -2.63 6.59
C ALA A 58 14.54 -1.55 5.81
N ALA A 59 15.02 -0.31 5.83
CA ALA A 59 14.41 0.81 5.10
C ALA A 59 14.37 0.56 3.58
N ARG A 60 15.44 -0.01 3.00
CA ARG A 60 15.48 -0.34 1.57
C ARG A 60 14.55 -1.49 1.20
N LEU A 61 14.40 -2.47 2.09
CA LEU A 61 13.50 -3.60 1.88
C LEU A 61 12.03 -3.14 1.96
N GLU A 62 11.69 -2.30 2.94
CA GLU A 62 10.36 -1.68 3.02
C GLU A 62 10.06 -0.82 1.79
N ASP A 63 11.02 0.01 1.35
CA ASP A 63 10.86 0.82 0.13
C ASP A 63 10.64 -0.05 -1.12
N GLY A 64 11.29 -1.21 -1.21
CA GLY A 64 11.04 -2.18 -2.27
C GLY A 64 9.63 -2.77 -2.21
N MET A 65 9.19 -3.20 -1.02
CA MET A 65 7.87 -3.80 -0.81
C MET A 65 6.73 -2.81 -1.06
N VAL A 66 6.91 -1.53 -0.69
CA VAL A 66 5.89 -0.48 -0.84
C VAL A 66 5.91 0.14 -2.23
N TRP A 67 6.93 -0.15 -3.05
CA TRP A 67 7.01 0.39 -4.42
C TRP A 67 5.75 0.06 -5.24
N LEU A 68 5.45 -1.23 -5.42
CA LEU A 68 4.30 -1.64 -6.24
C LEU A 68 2.95 -1.17 -5.65
N PRO A 69 2.65 -1.39 -4.35
CA PRO A 69 1.44 -0.88 -3.72
C PRO A 69 1.25 0.63 -3.88
N CYS A 70 2.32 1.42 -3.73
CA CYS A 70 2.28 2.86 -3.91
C CYS A 70 1.83 3.24 -5.33
N ARG A 71 2.36 2.58 -6.39
CA ARG A 71 2.00 2.91 -7.78
C ARG A 71 0.55 2.51 -8.08
N LEU A 72 0.09 1.38 -7.54
CA LEU A 72 -1.30 0.95 -7.65
C LEU A 72 -2.26 1.91 -6.92
N ALA A 73 -1.87 2.42 -5.76
CA ALA A 73 -2.62 3.44 -5.03
C ALA A 73 -2.72 4.76 -5.84
N VAL A 74 -1.62 5.22 -6.42
CA VAL A 74 -1.61 6.43 -7.27
C VAL A 74 -2.45 6.24 -8.53
N LEU A 75 -2.37 5.08 -9.17
CA LEU A 75 -3.18 4.76 -10.35
C LEU A 75 -4.67 4.71 -10.01
N SER A 76 -5.05 4.03 -8.94
CA SER A 76 -6.46 3.97 -8.50
C SER A 76 -7.00 5.34 -8.14
N LEU A 77 -6.24 6.15 -7.40
CA LEU A 77 -6.57 7.56 -7.15
C LEU A 77 -6.75 8.33 -8.47
N GLY A 78 -5.84 8.10 -9.41
CA GLY A 78 -5.86 8.69 -10.73
C GLY A 78 -7.09 8.31 -11.57
N VAL A 79 -7.55 7.06 -11.47
CA VAL A 79 -8.82 6.61 -12.07
C VAL A 79 -10.00 7.35 -11.44
N MET A 80 -10.02 7.51 -10.13
CA MET A 80 -11.11 8.20 -9.42
C MET A 80 -11.23 9.69 -9.77
N VAL A 81 -10.10 10.34 -10.13
CA VAL A 81 -10.08 11.73 -10.62
C VAL A 81 -10.11 11.83 -12.15
N GLY A 82 -10.23 10.70 -12.86
CA GLY A 82 -10.34 10.64 -14.33
C GLY A 82 -9.04 10.89 -15.10
N ARG A 83 -7.88 10.92 -14.44
CA ARG A 83 -6.57 11.26 -15.05
C ARG A 83 -5.43 10.34 -14.56
N PRO A 84 -5.52 9.01 -14.73
CA PRO A 84 -4.60 8.04 -14.12
C PRO A 84 -3.14 8.23 -14.52
N TRP A 85 -2.86 8.33 -15.82
CA TRP A 85 -1.50 8.45 -16.33
C TRP A 85 -0.87 9.80 -16.00
N TRP A 86 -1.65 10.87 -16.08
CA TRP A 86 -1.19 12.22 -15.71
C TRP A 86 -0.84 12.29 -14.22
N LEU A 87 -1.67 11.71 -13.35
CA LEU A 87 -1.41 11.71 -11.91
C LEU A 87 -0.16 10.89 -11.58
N LEU A 88 -0.03 9.70 -12.18
CA LEU A 88 1.12 8.83 -11.97
C LEU A 88 2.44 9.47 -12.41
N THR A 89 2.46 10.08 -13.60
CA THR A 89 3.67 10.72 -14.16
C THR A 89 4.06 11.97 -13.38
N THR A 90 3.10 12.83 -13.05
CA THR A 90 3.33 14.05 -12.27
C THR A 90 3.80 13.72 -10.85
N ALA A 91 3.12 12.79 -10.17
CA ALA A 91 3.49 12.37 -8.82
C ALA A 91 4.87 11.72 -8.77
N ARG A 92 5.23 10.90 -9.76
CA ARG A 92 6.58 10.32 -9.89
C ARG A 92 7.65 11.39 -10.07
N ARG A 93 7.41 12.36 -10.95
CA ARG A 93 8.36 13.45 -11.21
C ARG A 93 8.62 14.28 -9.97
N GLU A 94 7.57 14.64 -9.22
CA GLU A 94 7.71 15.48 -8.02
C GLU A 94 8.21 14.70 -6.80
N GLY A 95 7.78 13.43 -6.64
CA GLY A 95 8.16 12.62 -5.49
C GLY A 95 9.55 11.97 -5.58
N ALA A 96 10.20 11.95 -6.75
CA ALA A 96 11.50 11.30 -6.94
C ALA A 96 12.67 11.97 -6.22
N ALA A 97 12.52 13.23 -5.80
CA ALA A 97 13.60 14.02 -5.19
C ALA A 97 13.74 13.86 -3.66
N ASP A 98 12.83 13.14 -2.99
CA ASP A 98 12.81 13.01 -1.53
C ASP A 98 13.52 11.72 -1.05
N LEU A 99 13.93 11.71 0.22
CA LEU A 99 14.61 10.59 0.89
C LEU A 99 13.76 9.30 0.94
N SER A 100 12.42 9.43 0.92
CA SER A 100 11.49 8.30 0.77
C SER A 100 10.64 8.51 -0.50
N PRO A 101 11.06 7.93 -1.64
CA PRO A 101 10.40 8.18 -2.91
C PRO A 101 8.96 7.66 -2.93
N ASN A 102 8.65 6.58 -2.21
CA ASN A 102 7.28 6.05 -2.17
C ASN A 102 6.32 6.96 -1.41
N ALA A 103 6.76 7.47 -0.25
CA ALA A 103 5.97 8.39 0.55
C ALA A 103 5.68 9.68 -0.24
N SER A 104 6.71 10.27 -0.86
CA SER A 104 6.56 11.56 -1.55
C SER A 104 5.82 11.44 -2.88
N VAL A 105 5.92 10.32 -3.58
CA VAL A 105 5.05 10.02 -4.74
C VAL A 105 3.58 9.91 -4.32
N SER A 106 3.27 9.19 -3.24
CA SER A 106 1.88 9.10 -2.77
C SER A 106 1.34 10.45 -2.28
N MET A 107 2.17 11.25 -1.59
CA MET A 107 1.82 12.58 -1.12
C MET A 107 1.57 13.54 -2.29
N ALA A 108 2.43 13.52 -3.31
CA ALA A 108 2.25 14.31 -4.53
C ALA A 108 0.95 13.94 -5.24
N ALA A 109 0.62 12.65 -5.32
CA ALA A 109 -0.65 12.23 -5.92
C ALA A 109 -1.87 12.78 -5.17
N TYR A 110 -1.87 12.81 -3.82
CA TYR A 110 -2.95 13.45 -3.05
C TYR A 110 -2.96 14.98 -3.20
N ALA A 111 -1.81 15.63 -3.24
CA ALA A 111 -1.68 17.06 -3.52
C ALA A 111 -2.37 17.43 -4.84
N HIS A 112 -2.08 16.69 -5.91
CA HIS A 112 -2.67 16.88 -7.24
C HIS A 112 -4.14 16.45 -7.33
N ALA A 113 -4.55 15.39 -6.62
CA ALA A 113 -5.93 14.91 -6.63
C ALA A 113 -6.90 15.85 -5.89
N VAL A 114 -6.44 16.49 -4.81
CA VAL A 114 -7.24 17.43 -4.01
C VAL A 114 -7.01 18.89 -4.41
N GLY A 115 -5.92 19.18 -5.13
CA GLY A 115 -5.57 20.52 -5.57
C GLY A 115 -5.03 21.39 -4.44
N VAL A 116 -4.10 20.85 -3.64
CA VAL A 116 -3.44 21.57 -2.53
C VAL A 116 -1.93 21.38 -2.58
N ARG A 117 -1.21 22.35 -2.02
CA ARG A 117 0.24 22.27 -1.83
C ARG A 117 0.56 21.45 -0.58
N LEU A 118 1.50 20.51 -0.68
CA LEU A 118 1.99 19.70 0.45
C LEU A 118 3.52 19.75 0.53
N GLY A 119 4.08 19.28 1.65
CA GLY A 119 5.52 19.31 1.91
C GLY A 119 5.97 20.63 2.53
N GLY A 120 7.18 21.06 2.20
CA GLY A 120 7.78 22.27 2.77
C GLY A 120 8.45 22.04 4.13
N ARG A 121 8.59 23.11 4.92
CA ARG A 121 9.33 23.11 6.18
C ARG A 121 8.51 22.44 7.29
N ASN A 122 8.89 21.22 7.64
CA ASN A 122 8.31 20.50 8.77
C ASN A 122 9.20 20.65 10.01
N ARG A 123 8.60 21.05 11.13
CA ARG A 123 9.30 21.11 12.41
C ARG A 123 8.98 19.85 13.23
N TYR A 124 9.95 18.96 13.35
CA TYR A 124 9.89 17.83 14.27
C TYR A 124 10.70 18.21 15.52
N ASP A 125 9.99 18.46 16.61
CA ASP A 125 10.58 18.92 17.88
C ASP A 125 11.48 20.17 17.68
N ARG A 126 12.81 20.04 17.80
CA ARG A 126 13.80 21.11 17.57
C ARG A 126 14.50 21.09 16.21
N GLN A 127 14.19 20.13 15.33
CA GLN A 127 14.81 20.04 14.01
C GLN A 127 13.81 20.40 12.92
N GLU A 128 14.16 21.43 12.17
CA GLU A 128 13.46 21.78 10.94
C GLU A 128 14.01 20.94 9.80
N ARG A 129 13.10 20.31 9.06
CA ARG A 129 13.42 19.58 7.85
C ARG A 129 12.64 20.19 6.70
N ASP A 130 13.39 20.75 5.75
CA ASP A 130 12.83 21.19 4.50
C ASP A 130 12.60 19.99 3.59
N LYS A 131 11.33 19.77 3.24
CA LYS A 131 10.93 18.81 2.21
C LYS A 131 10.59 19.55 0.92
N PRO A 132 10.78 18.92 -0.25
CA PRO A 132 10.33 19.50 -1.52
C PRO A 132 8.84 19.84 -1.46
N LEU A 133 8.48 20.98 -2.02
CA LEU A 133 7.08 21.37 -2.17
C LEU A 133 6.44 20.56 -3.30
N LEU A 134 5.31 19.94 -3.02
CA LEU A 134 4.54 19.11 -3.93
C LEU A 134 3.25 19.86 -4.31
N GLY A 135 2.83 19.78 -5.58
CA GLY A 135 1.66 20.51 -6.05
C GLY A 135 1.86 22.04 -6.09
N MET A 136 3.02 22.47 -6.59
CA MET A 136 3.33 23.90 -6.75
C MET A 136 2.26 24.59 -7.62
N GLY A 137 1.72 25.71 -7.11
CA GLY A 137 0.64 26.47 -7.75
C GLY A 137 -0.75 26.22 -7.15
N TYR A 138 -0.89 25.25 -6.26
CA TYR A 138 -2.11 25.05 -5.48
C TYR A 138 -2.11 25.86 -4.16
N PRO A 139 -3.30 26.17 -3.60
CA PRO A 139 -3.41 26.81 -2.31
C PRO A 139 -2.89 25.92 -1.16
N ASP A 140 -2.64 26.55 -0.02
CA ASP A 140 -2.27 25.84 1.20
C ASP A 140 -3.40 24.92 1.70
N PRO A 141 -3.05 23.79 2.35
CA PRO A 141 -4.03 22.79 2.74
C PRO A 141 -4.94 23.35 3.83
N GLN A 142 -6.24 23.17 3.64
CA GLN A 142 -7.27 23.54 4.61
C GLN A 142 -7.85 22.30 5.30
N PRO A 143 -8.56 22.43 6.43
CA PRO A 143 -9.23 21.30 7.06
C PRO A 143 -10.13 20.52 6.10
N ALA A 144 -10.81 21.22 5.18
CA ALA A 144 -11.62 20.60 4.13
C ALA A 144 -10.81 19.71 3.19
N SER A 145 -9.55 20.08 2.90
CA SER A 145 -8.63 19.29 2.08
C SER A 145 -8.28 17.97 2.74
N VAL A 146 -8.07 17.95 4.06
CA VAL A 146 -7.84 16.72 4.83
C VAL A 146 -9.05 15.80 4.76
N VAL A 147 -10.25 16.35 4.92
CA VAL A 147 -11.51 15.60 4.81
C VAL A 147 -11.66 15.01 3.40
N ALA A 148 -11.35 15.79 2.35
CA ALA A 148 -11.37 15.32 0.97
C ALA A 148 -10.38 14.17 0.74
N MET A 149 -9.16 14.26 1.26
CA MET A 149 -8.17 13.17 1.21
C MET A 149 -8.70 11.90 1.87
N VAL A 150 -9.29 12.00 3.07
CA VAL A 150 -9.88 10.86 3.78
C VAL A 150 -11.00 10.20 2.96
N HIS A 151 -11.88 11.00 2.34
CA HIS A 151 -12.93 10.47 1.47
C HIS A 151 -12.37 9.73 0.25
N LEU A 152 -11.33 10.26 -0.38
CA LEU A 152 -10.64 9.59 -1.49
C LEU A 152 -10.01 8.28 -1.03
N THR A 153 -9.33 8.27 0.12
CA THR A 153 -8.76 7.04 0.70
C THR A 153 -9.83 5.98 0.97
N ARG A 154 -10.99 6.36 1.54
CA ARG A 154 -12.09 5.43 1.81
C ARG A 154 -12.67 4.84 0.53
N ARG A 155 -12.89 5.66 -0.50
CA ARG A 155 -13.35 5.17 -1.81
C ARG A 155 -12.34 4.22 -2.45
N GLY A 156 -11.05 4.53 -2.36
CA GLY A 156 -9.98 3.63 -2.80
C GLY A 156 -9.99 2.31 -2.05
N LEU A 157 -10.14 2.32 -0.73
CA LEU A 157 -10.28 1.11 0.08
C LEU A 157 -11.46 0.26 -0.39
N LEU A 158 -12.65 0.87 -0.56
CA LEU A 158 -13.84 0.16 -1.03
C LEU A 158 -13.64 -0.44 -2.43
N LEU A 159 -12.98 0.28 -3.33
CA LEU A 159 -12.61 -0.22 -4.65
C LEU A 159 -11.74 -1.48 -4.54
N TRP A 160 -10.69 -1.45 -3.73
CA TRP A 160 -9.79 -2.60 -3.56
C TRP A 160 -10.46 -3.79 -2.87
N LEU A 161 -11.34 -3.55 -1.90
CA LEU A 161 -12.15 -4.60 -1.28
C LEU A 161 -13.10 -5.25 -2.29
N ALA A 162 -13.76 -4.44 -3.13
CA ALA A 162 -14.64 -4.96 -4.18
C ALA A 162 -13.85 -5.78 -5.21
N LEU A 163 -12.68 -5.28 -5.66
CA LEU A 163 -11.81 -6.02 -6.58
C LEU A 163 -11.33 -7.34 -5.97
N ALA A 164 -10.91 -7.33 -4.71
CA ALA A 164 -10.49 -8.56 -4.01
C ALA A 164 -11.64 -9.55 -3.88
N GLY A 165 -12.86 -9.07 -3.56
CA GLY A 165 -14.07 -9.89 -3.51
C GLY A 165 -14.38 -10.53 -4.87
N LEU A 166 -14.36 -9.74 -5.94
CA LEU A 166 -14.60 -10.23 -7.31
C LEU A 166 -13.57 -11.26 -7.77
N LEU A 167 -12.29 -11.11 -7.39
CA LEU A 167 -11.22 -12.06 -7.71
C LEU A 167 -11.28 -13.35 -6.87
N SER A 168 -12.06 -13.36 -5.78
CA SER A 168 -12.22 -14.50 -4.89
C SER A 168 -13.50 -15.30 -5.16
N CYS A 169 -14.35 -14.84 -6.08
CA CYS A 169 -15.55 -15.50 -6.57
C CYS A 169 -15.25 -16.29 -7.85
#